data_AF-A0A8C4TFV9-F1
#
_entry.id   AF-A0A8C4TFV9-F1
#
_cell.length_a   1.000
_cell.length_b   1.000
_cell.length_c   1.000
_cell.angle_alpha   90.00
_cell.angle_beta   90.00
_cell.angle_gamma   90.00
#
_symmetry.space_group_name_H-M   'P 1'
#
loop_
_entity.id
_entity.type
_entity.pdbx_description
1 polymer ?
#
loop_
_entity_poly.entity_id
_entity_poly.type
_entity_poly.pdbx_seq_one_letter_code
_entity_poly.pdbx_strand_id
1 'polypeptide(L)'
;AANCPNSLIKELHHFRSLGEEQYARYQQYGAEEYVLQMGGVLCPKPGCGAGLLPDAGERRIECEKGNGIGCGLVFCRECKEEFHEGDCTAVSGIEMGTYTINEEAARRARWEHASSETIKNTTKPCPKCQVPVEKNGGCMHMTCPRPNCKFEWCWHCSIEWNQNCRGIHWFD
;
A
#
# COMPACT_ATOMS: atom_id res chain seq x y z
N ALA A 1 -5.98 4.83 11.72
CA ALA A 1 -6.23 6.19 11.19
C ALA A 1 -6.62 6.07 9.72
N ALA A 2 -7.61 6.81 9.25
CA ALA A 2 -8.04 6.80 7.85
C ALA A 2 -8.11 8.24 7.33
N ASN A 3 -7.90 8.43 6.03
CA ASN A 3 -7.92 9.72 5.34
C ASN A 3 -6.86 10.74 5.81
N CYS A 4 -5.67 10.27 6.20
CA CYS A 4 -4.56 11.16 6.53
C CYS A 4 -3.91 11.70 5.23
N PRO A 5 -3.59 13.01 5.15
CA PRO A 5 -2.88 13.53 3.99
C PRO A 5 -1.49 12.88 3.88
N ASN A 6 -1.05 12.60 2.65
CA ASN A 6 0.27 12.01 2.35
C ASN A 6 0.54 10.64 3.01
N SER A 7 -0.49 9.86 3.32
CA SER A 7 -0.36 8.55 3.98
C SER A 7 -0.58 7.35 3.07
N LEU A 8 -0.42 7.51 1.75
CA LEU A 8 -0.53 6.38 0.82
C LEU A 8 0.61 5.39 1.07
N ILE A 9 0.27 4.10 1.09
CA ILE A 9 1.24 3.01 1.17
C ILE A 9 2.10 3.05 -0.09
N LYS A 10 3.43 3.18 0.07
CA LYS A 10 4.36 3.32 -1.05
C LYS A 10 4.86 1.99 -1.61
N GLU A 11 4.89 0.95 -0.78
CA GLU A 11 5.41 -0.37 -1.16
C GLU A 11 4.24 -1.30 -1.49
N LEU A 12 4.09 -1.63 -2.78
CA LEU A 12 2.97 -2.39 -3.34
C LEU A 12 2.92 -3.83 -2.80
N HIS A 13 4.05 -4.39 -2.38
CA HIS A 13 4.10 -5.76 -1.84
C HIS A 13 3.31 -5.91 -0.54
N HIS A 14 3.01 -4.82 0.18
CA HIS A 14 2.10 -4.87 1.33
C HIS A 14 0.72 -5.43 0.94
N PHE A 15 0.24 -5.16 -0.28
CA PHE A 15 -1.05 -5.67 -0.74
C PHE A 15 -1.06 -7.19 -0.99
N ARG A 16 0.09 -7.86 -1.07
CA ARG A 16 0.14 -9.34 -1.11
C ARG A 16 -0.41 -9.99 0.15
N SER A 17 -0.42 -9.27 1.27
CA SER A 17 -1.04 -9.74 2.53
C SER A 17 -2.55 -10.00 2.41
N LEU A 18 -3.21 -9.46 1.37
CA LEU A 18 -4.63 -9.69 1.08
C LEU A 18 -4.88 -11.06 0.41
N GLY A 19 -3.83 -11.79 0.04
CA GLY A 19 -3.90 -13.05 -0.70
C GLY A 19 -3.80 -12.86 -2.21
N GLU A 20 -3.45 -13.94 -2.93
CA GLU A 20 -3.14 -13.92 -4.37
C GLU A 20 -4.31 -13.42 -5.23
N GLU A 21 -5.54 -13.84 -4.94
CA GLU A 21 -6.73 -13.43 -5.71
C GLU A 21 -6.98 -11.92 -5.61
N GLN A 22 -6.91 -11.36 -4.40
CA GLN A 22 -7.13 -9.93 -4.18
C GLN A 22 -5.96 -9.10 -4.71
N TYR A 23 -4.73 -9.62 -4.63
CA TYR A 23 -3.56 -8.96 -5.19
C TYR A 23 -3.61 -8.92 -6.72
N ALA A 24 -4.05 -9.99 -7.39
CA ALA A 24 -4.25 -10.02 -8.83
C ALA A 24 -5.30 -8.97 -9.26
N ARG A 25 -6.42 -8.89 -8.52
CA ARG A 25 -7.45 -7.87 -8.74
C ARG A 25 -6.93 -6.45 -8.51
N TYR A 26 -6.10 -6.24 -7.48
CA TYR A 26 -5.43 -4.96 -7.24
C TYR A 26 -4.51 -4.56 -8.40
N GLN A 27 -3.73 -5.48 -8.94
CA GLN A 27 -2.86 -5.22 -10.10
C GLN A 27 -3.67 -4.84 -11.33
N GLN A 28 -4.79 -5.53 -11.58
CA GLN A 28 -5.70 -5.19 -12.67
C GLN A 28 -6.27 -3.77 -12.49
N TYR A 29 -6.76 -3.42 -11.30
CA TYR A 29 -7.24 -2.06 -11.02
C TYR A 29 -6.16 -1.00 -11.20
N GLY A 30 -4.92 -1.28 -10.80
CA GLY A 30 -3.80 -0.35 -11.04
C GLY A 30 -3.57 -0.07 -12.54
N ALA A 31 -3.66 -1.10 -13.38
CA ALA A 31 -3.54 -0.95 -14.83
C ALA A 31 -4.74 -0.21 -15.45
N GLU A 32 -5.96 -0.53 -15.00
CA GLU A 32 -7.20 0.11 -15.44
C GLU A 32 -7.22 1.61 -15.08
N GLU A 33 -6.89 1.96 -13.84
CA GLU A 33 -6.81 3.36 -13.38
C GLU A 33 -5.75 4.14 -14.15
N TYR A 34 -4.61 3.53 -14.46
CA TYR A 34 -3.57 4.17 -15.28
C TYR A 34 -4.08 4.51 -16.69
N VAL A 35 -4.79 3.59 -17.33
CA VAL A 35 -5.41 3.82 -18.64
C VAL A 35 -6.38 5.01 -18.58
N LEU A 36 -7.22 5.07 -17.54
CA LEU A 36 -8.18 6.16 -17.35
C LEU A 36 -7.48 7.51 -17.09
N GLN A 37 -6.43 7.54 -16.28
CA GLN A 37 -5.64 8.76 -16.03
C GLN A 37 -4.95 9.29 -17.29
N MET A 38 -4.58 8.40 -18.21
CA MET A 38 -4.03 8.74 -19.52
C MET A 38 -5.10 9.20 -20.53
N GLY A 39 -6.36 9.33 -20.11
CA GLY A 39 -7.48 9.72 -20.99
C GLY A 39 -8.03 8.56 -21.84
N GLY A 40 -7.61 7.33 -21.55
CA GLY A 40 -8.10 6.12 -22.18
C GLY A 40 -9.51 5.71 -21.75
N VAL A 41 -9.90 4.50 -22.14
CA VAL A 41 -11.21 3.92 -21.84
C VAL A 41 -11.11 2.40 -21.69
N LEU A 42 -11.94 1.83 -20.83
CA LEU A 42 -12.05 0.37 -20.68
C LEU A 42 -13.19 -0.17 -21.56
N CYS A 43 -12.98 -1.34 -22.15
CA CYS A 43 -14.01 -2.04 -22.90
C CYS A 43 -15.17 -2.48 -21.96
N PRO A 44 -16.43 -2.07 -22.23
CA PRO A 44 -17.57 -2.34 -21.35
C PRO A 44 -18.09 -3.77 -21.43
N LYS A 45 -17.66 -4.55 -22.44
CA LYS A 45 -18.12 -5.93 -22.63
C LYS A 45 -17.80 -6.80 -21.40
N PRO A 46 -18.80 -7.46 -20.79
CA PRO A 46 -18.56 -8.40 -19.70
C PRO A 46 -17.55 -9.48 -20.10
N GLY A 47 -16.54 -9.69 -19.26
CA GLY A 47 -15.46 -10.66 -19.51
C GLY A 47 -14.35 -10.18 -20.46
N CYS A 48 -14.38 -8.93 -20.93
CA CYS A 48 -13.26 -8.34 -21.68
C CYS A 48 -12.44 -7.37 -20.82
N GLY A 49 -12.97 -6.18 -20.52
CA GLY A 49 -12.27 -5.18 -19.69
C GLY A 49 -10.95 -4.64 -20.27
N ALA A 50 -10.67 -4.85 -21.56
CA ALA A 50 -9.43 -4.38 -22.19
C ALA A 50 -9.29 -2.85 -22.06
N GLY A 51 -8.12 -2.39 -21.64
CA GLY A 51 -7.77 -0.97 -21.59
C GLY A 51 -7.32 -0.45 -22.95
N LEU A 52 -7.95 0.62 -23.42
CA LEU A 52 -7.74 1.20 -24.75
C LEU A 52 -7.28 2.65 -24.60
N LEU A 53 -6.30 3.05 -25.42
CA LEU A 53 -5.79 4.42 -25.49
C LEU A 53 -6.06 5.01 -26.89
N PRO A 54 -7.34 5.34 -27.21
CA PRO A 54 -7.69 5.97 -28.48
C PRO A 54 -7.28 7.43 -28.50
N ASP A 55 -7.20 8.02 -29.70
CA ASP A 55 -6.89 9.43 -29.88
C ASP A 55 -7.90 10.34 -29.16
N ALA A 56 -7.45 11.55 -28.83
CA ALA A 56 -8.28 12.54 -28.16
C ALA A 56 -9.46 12.95 -29.05
N GLY A 57 -10.68 12.89 -28.51
CA GLY A 57 -11.90 13.31 -29.20
C GLY A 57 -12.56 12.23 -30.08
N GLU A 58 -11.96 11.05 -30.23
CA GLU A 58 -12.61 9.94 -30.93
C GLU A 58 -13.75 9.35 -30.08
N ARG A 59 -14.98 9.37 -30.61
CA ARG A 59 -16.17 8.84 -29.93
C ARG A 59 -16.44 7.37 -30.27
N ARG A 60 -16.04 6.93 -31.47
CA ARG A 60 -16.16 5.53 -31.94
C ARG A 60 -14.93 4.75 -31.46
N ILE A 61 -15.10 3.89 -30.47
CA ILE A 61 -13.99 3.09 -29.95
C ILE A 61 -14.14 1.65 -30.40
N GLU A 62 -13.10 1.08 -30.99
CA GLU A 62 -13.04 -0.32 -31.37
C GLU A 62 -12.10 -1.10 -30.43
N CYS A 63 -12.63 -2.13 -29.76
CA CYS A 63 -11.83 -3.05 -28.99
C CYS A 63 -11.20 -4.09 -29.92
N GLU A 64 -10.13 -3.70 -30.61
CA GLU A 64 -9.52 -4.50 -31.68
C GLU A 64 -9.09 -5.89 -31.21
N LYS A 65 -9.37 -6.92 -32.03
CA LYS A 65 -8.92 -8.30 -31.76
C LYS A 65 -7.43 -8.52 -32.04
N GLY A 66 -6.68 -7.48 -32.43
CA GLY A 66 -5.25 -7.55 -32.67
C GLY A 66 -4.53 -8.10 -31.44
N ASN A 67 -3.65 -9.09 -31.65
CA ASN A 67 -2.91 -9.81 -30.60
C ASN A 67 -3.77 -10.66 -29.63
N GLY A 68 -5.06 -10.88 -29.91
CA GLY A 68 -5.91 -11.79 -29.14
C GLY A 68 -6.41 -11.26 -27.79
N ILE A 69 -6.25 -9.94 -27.53
CA ILE A 69 -6.58 -9.31 -26.25
C ILE A 69 -7.97 -8.65 -26.28
N GLY A 70 -8.36 -8.01 -27.39
CA GLY A 70 -9.66 -7.37 -27.52
C GLY A 70 -10.77 -8.30 -28.02
N CYS A 71 -12.02 -7.85 -27.87
CA CYS A 71 -13.21 -8.66 -28.14
C CYS A 71 -13.95 -8.32 -29.45
N GLY A 72 -13.52 -7.27 -30.14
CA GLY A 72 -14.12 -6.74 -31.37
C GLY A 72 -15.38 -5.88 -31.17
N LEU A 73 -15.71 -5.51 -29.92
CA LEU A 73 -16.82 -4.61 -29.66
C LEU A 73 -16.48 -3.20 -30.15
N VAL A 74 -17.42 -2.59 -30.88
CA VAL A 74 -17.36 -1.17 -31.24
C VAL A 74 -18.39 -0.41 -30.40
N PHE A 75 -17.94 0.53 -29.59
CA PHE A 75 -18.77 1.19 -28.58
C PHE A 75 -18.53 2.70 -28.52
N CYS A 76 -19.48 3.42 -27.93
CA CYS A 76 -19.40 4.86 -27.71
C CYS A 76 -18.52 5.18 -26.50
N ARG A 77 -17.54 6.07 -26.67
CA ARG A 77 -16.65 6.53 -25.58
C ARG A 77 -17.43 7.11 -24.41
N GLU A 78 -18.56 7.77 -24.65
CA GLU A 78 -19.27 8.55 -23.64
C GLU A 78 -20.20 7.65 -22.82
N CYS A 79 -21.24 7.09 -23.43
CA CYS A 79 -22.24 6.27 -22.74
C CYS A 79 -21.84 4.82 -22.52
N LYS A 80 -20.77 4.32 -23.13
CA LYS A 80 -20.32 2.92 -23.07
C LYS A 80 -21.27 1.89 -23.70
N GLU A 81 -22.29 2.34 -24.42
CA GLU A 81 -23.19 1.47 -25.23
C GLU A 81 -22.61 1.21 -26.63
N GLU A 82 -23.28 0.38 -27.43
CA GLU A 82 -22.95 0.18 -28.84
C GLU A 82 -22.79 1.52 -29.57
N PHE A 83 -21.82 1.59 -30.50
CA PHE A 83 -21.55 2.86 -31.18
C PHE A 83 -22.77 3.35 -31.96
N HIS A 84 -23.08 4.63 -31.79
CA HIS A 84 -24.20 5.31 -32.41
C HIS A 84 -23.79 6.67 -32.94
N GLU A 85 -24.50 7.15 -33.95
CA GLU A 85 -24.45 8.54 -34.43
C GLU A 85 -25.43 9.42 -33.64
N GLY A 86 -25.11 10.71 -33.48
CA GLY A 86 -25.91 11.62 -32.64
C GLY A 86 -25.65 11.51 -31.13
N ASP A 87 -26.51 12.15 -30.35
CA ASP A 87 -26.36 12.31 -28.90
C ASP A 87 -26.59 11.01 -28.12
N CYS A 88 -25.92 10.87 -26.97
CA CYS A 88 -26.18 9.76 -26.05
C CYS A 88 -27.54 9.93 -25.36
N THR A 89 -28.31 8.85 -25.25
CA THR A 89 -29.50 8.81 -24.40
C THR A 89 -29.09 8.86 -22.93
N ALA A 90 -29.81 9.66 -22.12
CA ALA A 90 -29.46 10.08 -20.76
C ALA A 90 -28.75 9.00 -19.90
N VAL A 91 -27.54 9.33 -19.44
CA VAL A 91 -26.70 8.46 -18.61
C VAL A 91 -26.99 8.74 -17.13
N SER A 92 -27.53 7.75 -16.42
CA SER A 92 -27.66 7.78 -14.96
C SER A 92 -26.27 7.68 -14.32
N GLY A 93 -25.74 8.82 -13.87
CA GLY A 93 -24.49 8.86 -13.10
C GLY A 93 -24.63 8.04 -11.81
N ILE A 94 -23.74 7.08 -11.60
CA ILE A 94 -23.68 6.33 -10.35
C ILE A 94 -22.99 7.22 -9.31
N GLU A 95 -23.70 7.58 -8.24
CA GLU A 95 -23.14 8.29 -7.09
C GLU A 95 -22.12 7.38 -6.36
N MET A 96 -20.88 7.86 -6.24
CA MET A 96 -19.81 7.20 -5.47
C MET A 96 -20.10 7.31 -3.97
N GLY A 97 -20.28 6.17 -3.30
CA GLY A 97 -20.62 6.11 -1.87
C GLY A 97 -19.56 6.74 -0.95
N THR A 98 -20.02 7.47 0.06
CA THR A 98 -19.19 8.10 1.10
C THR A 98 -18.74 7.07 2.14
N TYR A 99 -17.43 6.97 2.40
CA TYR A 99 -16.87 6.13 3.47
C TYR A 99 -16.88 6.87 4.82
N THR A 100 -17.52 6.30 5.85
CA THR A 100 -17.61 6.89 7.20
C THR A 100 -16.56 6.30 8.14
N ILE A 101 -15.83 7.18 8.84
CA ILE A 101 -14.75 6.81 9.78
C ILE A 101 -15.25 7.04 11.22
N ASN A 102 -15.08 6.05 12.10
CA ASN A 102 -15.33 6.21 13.54
C ASN A 102 -14.14 6.94 14.20
N GLU A 103 -14.38 8.15 14.69
CA GLU A 103 -13.36 9.06 15.23
C GLU A 103 -12.66 8.51 16.49
N GLU A 104 -13.40 7.82 17.36
CA GLU A 104 -12.85 7.22 18.57
C GLU A 104 -12.01 5.98 18.29
N ALA A 105 -12.41 5.17 17.30
CA ALA A 105 -11.59 4.07 16.80
C ALA A 105 -10.30 4.61 16.15
N ALA A 106 -10.39 5.69 15.37
CA ALA A 106 -9.23 6.31 14.73
C ALA A 106 -8.24 6.89 15.75
N ARG A 107 -8.72 7.46 16.86
CA ARG A 107 -7.88 7.99 17.95
C ARG A 107 -7.13 6.88 18.70
N ARG A 108 -7.79 5.77 19.02
CA ARG A 108 -7.16 4.63 19.73
C ARG A 108 -6.16 3.85 18.87
N ALA A 109 -6.34 3.84 17.55
CA ALA A 109 -5.44 3.18 16.59
C ALA A 109 -4.20 4.00 16.22
N ARG A 110 -3.88 5.08 16.95
CA ARG A 110 -2.64 5.84 16.75
C ARG A 110 -1.47 5.10 17.41
N TRP A 111 -0.44 4.83 16.61
CA TRP A 111 0.78 4.14 17.05
C TRP A 111 1.41 4.78 18.31
N GLU A 112 1.44 6.11 18.37
CA GLU A 112 1.99 6.86 19.51
C GLU A 112 1.20 6.65 20.82
N HIS A 113 -0.10 6.36 20.80
CA HIS A 113 -0.89 6.18 22.02
C HIS A 113 -0.86 4.72 22.53
N ALA A 114 -0.56 3.76 21.65
CA ALA A 114 -0.20 2.40 22.04
C ALA A 114 1.16 2.35 22.78
N SER A 115 1.97 3.41 22.68
CA SER A 115 3.29 3.49 23.32
C SER A 115 3.26 3.65 24.84
N SER A 116 2.09 3.97 25.43
CA SER A 116 1.93 4.12 26.90
C SER A 116 2.38 2.86 27.66
N GLU A 117 2.26 1.68 27.03
CA GLU A 117 2.69 0.40 27.59
C GLU A 117 4.19 0.12 27.32
N THR A 118 4.76 0.75 26.29
CA THR A 118 6.18 0.66 25.87
C THR A 118 7.10 1.58 26.70
N ILE A 119 6.55 2.51 27.49
CA ILE A 119 7.31 3.42 28.38
C ILE A 119 8.25 2.67 29.35
N LYS A 120 8.11 1.34 29.52
CA LYS A 120 8.82 0.56 30.54
C LYS A 120 10.24 0.06 30.22
N ASN A 121 10.85 0.30 29.07
CA ASN A 121 12.19 -0.26 28.79
C ASN A 121 13.17 0.75 28.15
N THR A 122 13.32 1.93 28.74
CA THR A 122 14.38 2.88 28.34
C THR A 122 15.76 2.49 28.84
N THR A 123 15.84 1.65 29.88
CA THR A 123 17.10 1.27 30.52
C THR A 123 17.15 -0.23 30.79
N LYS A 124 18.26 -0.88 30.42
CA LYS A 124 18.52 -2.31 30.69
C LYS A 124 19.95 -2.51 31.21
N PRO A 125 20.20 -3.48 32.09
CA PRO A 125 21.55 -3.78 32.56
C PRO A 125 22.38 -4.44 31.46
N CYS A 126 23.65 -4.05 31.34
CA CYS A 126 24.61 -4.71 30.45
C CYS A 126 24.77 -6.19 30.83
N PRO A 127 24.62 -7.16 29.91
CA PRO A 127 24.71 -8.58 30.23
C PRO A 127 26.04 -9.00 30.87
N LYS A 128 27.14 -8.30 30.54
CA LYS A 128 28.48 -8.60 31.04
C LYS A 128 28.83 -7.96 32.37
N CYS A 129 28.40 -6.72 32.64
CA CYS A 129 28.83 -5.96 33.83
C CYS A 129 27.70 -5.38 34.67
N GLN A 130 26.45 -5.64 34.29
CA GLN A 130 25.22 -5.26 35.00
C GLN A 130 24.99 -3.75 35.19
N VAL A 131 25.78 -2.92 34.51
CA VAL A 131 25.59 -1.46 34.51
C VAL A 131 24.32 -1.11 33.75
N PRO A 132 23.47 -0.24 34.30
CA PRO A 132 22.34 0.30 33.55
C PRO A 132 22.81 1.03 32.28
N VAL A 133 22.29 0.62 31.13
CA VAL A 133 22.52 1.23 29.83
C VAL A 133 21.19 1.75 29.31
N GLU A 134 21.15 3.00 28.86
CA GLU A 134 19.96 3.62 28.27
C GLU A 134 19.93 3.40 26.75
N LYS A 135 18.74 3.14 26.20
CA LYS A 135 18.54 2.99 24.76
C LYS A 135 18.41 4.36 24.11
N ASN A 136 19.45 4.79 23.40
CA ASN A 136 19.50 6.10 22.74
C ASN A 136 19.23 6.03 21.22
N GLY A 137 18.15 5.36 20.81
CA GLY A 137 17.71 5.32 19.41
C GLY A 137 17.00 4.03 18.99
N GLY A 138 16.86 3.84 17.67
CA GLY A 138 16.20 2.68 17.06
C GLY A 138 17.08 1.43 16.93
N CYS A 139 18.41 1.54 17.03
CA CYS A 139 19.33 0.42 16.85
C CYS A 139 19.29 -0.54 18.05
N MET A 140 19.22 -1.85 17.77
CA MET A 140 19.30 -2.91 18.78
C MET A 140 20.73 -3.31 19.13
N HIS A 141 21.73 -2.86 18.36
CA HIS A 141 23.15 -3.07 18.68
C HIS A 141 23.63 -2.02 19.68
N MET A 142 24.00 -2.46 20.87
CA MET A 142 24.43 -1.60 21.96
C MET A 142 25.87 -1.90 22.36
N THR A 143 26.66 -0.86 22.57
CA THR A 143 28.00 -0.97 23.16
C THR A 143 27.95 -0.47 24.60
N CYS A 144 28.42 -1.28 25.55
CA CYS A 144 28.43 -0.89 26.96
C CYS A 144 29.30 0.39 27.15
N PRO A 145 28.76 1.45 27.79
CA PRO A 145 29.47 2.72 27.94
C PRO A 145 30.62 2.65 28.95
N ARG A 146 30.69 1.59 29.79
CA ARG A 146 31.82 1.43 30.73
C ARG A 146 33.12 1.21 29.93
N PRO A 147 34.17 2.05 30.15
CA PRO A 147 35.44 1.95 29.44
C PRO A 147 36.12 0.58 29.55
N ASN A 148 35.96 -0.10 30.70
CA ASN A 148 36.56 -1.41 30.98
C ASN A 148 35.69 -2.59 30.52
N CYS A 149 34.49 -2.33 29.99
CA CYS A 149 33.57 -3.37 29.53
C CYS A 149 33.51 -3.41 27.99
N LYS A 150 33.06 -2.30 27.39
CA LYS A 150 32.84 -2.12 25.93
C LYS A 150 32.16 -3.29 25.22
N PHE A 151 31.39 -4.09 25.96
CA PHE A 151 30.73 -5.27 25.44
C PHE A 151 29.66 -4.85 24.43
N GLU A 152 29.65 -5.50 23.27
CA GLU A 152 28.68 -5.31 22.21
C GLU A 152 27.58 -6.35 22.34
N TRP A 153 26.34 -5.90 22.50
CA TRP A 153 25.23 -6.76 22.85
C TRP A 153 23.92 -6.30 22.21
N CYS A 154 22.98 -7.24 22.07
CA CYS A 154 21.67 -6.95 21.53
C CYS A 154 20.71 -6.48 22.63
N TRP A 155 20.09 -5.31 22.46
CA TRP A 155 19.10 -4.76 23.37
C TRP A 155 17.87 -5.67 23.58
N HIS A 156 17.41 -6.34 22.51
CA HIS A 156 16.27 -7.23 22.56
C HIS A 156 16.60 -8.54 23.29
N CYS A 157 17.67 -9.22 22.86
CA CYS A 157 18.03 -10.57 23.34
C CYS A 157 18.85 -10.59 24.64
N SER A 158 19.51 -9.50 25.01
CA SER A 158 20.44 -9.44 26.15
C SER A 158 21.63 -10.43 26.04
N ILE A 159 22.09 -10.71 24.82
CA ILE A 159 23.26 -11.55 24.51
C ILE A 159 24.29 -10.78 23.68
N GLU A 160 25.47 -11.36 23.47
CA GLU A 160 26.50 -10.81 22.57
C GLU A 160 25.94 -10.54 21.17
N TRP A 161 26.29 -9.39 20.61
CA TRP A 161 25.83 -9.00 19.29
C TRP A 161 26.35 -9.97 18.22
N ASN A 162 25.45 -10.49 17.39
CA ASN A 162 25.78 -11.50 16.40
C ASN A 162 24.95 -11.31 15.10
N GLN A 163 25.25 -12.15 14.09
CA GLN A 163 24.61 -12.06 12.78
C GLN A 163 23.10 -12.33 12.83
N ASN A 164 22.61 -13.21 13.71
CA ASN A 164 21.18 -13.45 13.84
C ASN A 164 20.46 -12.20 14.36
N CYS A 165 21.02 -11.54 15.38
CA CYS A 165 20.46 -10.28 15.88
C CYS A 165 20.41 -9.21 14.79
N ARG A 166 21.45 -9.14 13.94
CA ARG A 166 21.50 -8.23 12.80
C ARG A 166 20.46 -8.56 11.71
N GLY A 167 20.18 -9.84 11.48
CA GLY A 167 19.25 -10.26 10.43
C GLY A 167 17.78 -10.15 10.82
N ILE A 168 17.45 -10.42 12.08
CA ILE A 168 16.07 -10.59 12.53
C ILE A 168 15.50 -9.30 13.14
N HIS A 169 16.30 -8.56 13.93
CA HIS A 169 15.83 -7.40 14.68
C HIS A 169 16.97 -6.40 14.87
N TRP A 170 17.52 -5.90 13.76
CA TRP A 170 18.57 -4.88 13.78
C TRP A 170 18.05 -3.58 14.41
N PHE A 171 16.84 -3.16 14.01
CA PHE A 171 16.19 -1.95 14.49
C PHE A 171 14.84 -2.30 15.12
N ASP A 172 14.32 -1.38 15.95
CA ASP A 172 12.92 -1.36 16.38
C ASP A 172 12.00 -0.89 15.24
#